data_AF-A0A126NVW1-F1
#
_entry.id   AF-A0A126NVW1-F1
#
_cell.length_a   1.000
_cell.length_b   1.000
_cell.length_c   1.000
_cell.angle_alpha   90.00
_cell.angle_beta   90.00
_cell.angle_gamma   90.00
#
_symmetry.space_group_name_H-M   'P 1'
#
loop_
_entity.id
_entity.type
_entity.pdbx_description
1 polymer ?
#
loop_
_entity_poly.entity_id
_entity_poly.type
_entity_poly.pdbx_seq_one_letter_code
_entity_poly.pdbx_strand_id
1 'polypeptide(L)' 'MTDSPYQIGITLLRLVHSYADAEELFKAARHAHPNAKKKDIVLAALGVMIDQSETDQAATKKLHALAIEQRGEL' A
#
# COMPACT_ATOMS: atom_id res chain seq x y z
N MET A 1 -17.63 8.30 10.58
CA MET A 1 -16.96 6.99 10.74
C MET A 1 -15.58 7.11 10.15
N THR A 2 -14.54 6.69 10.86
CA THR A 2 -13.18 6.60 10.31
C THR A 2 -13.12 5.37 9.42
N ASP A 3 -12.59 5.51 8.21
CA ASP A 3 -12.45 4.38 7.29
C ASP A 3 -11.55 3.31 7.89
N SER A 4 -11.93 2.04 7.76
CA SER A 4 -11.10 0.94 8.25
C SER A 4 -9.88 0.75 7.33
N PRO A 5 -8.74 0.24 7.85
CA PRO A 5 -7.58 -0.09 7.02
C PRO A 5 -7.92 -1.00 5.84
N TYR A 6 -8.90 -1.90 6.00
CA TYR A 6 -9.41 -2.75 4.93
C TYR A 6 -10.07 -1.96 3.79
N GLN A 7 -10.92 -0.98 4.12
CA GLN A 7 -11.57 -0.13 3.11
C GLN A 7 -10.54 0.71 2.34
N ILE A 8 -9.53 1.23 3.04
CA ILE A 8 -8.42 1.96 2.43
C ILE A 8 -7.60 1.03 1.51
N GLY A 9 -7.37 -0.22 1.91
CA GLY A 9 -6.70 -1.24 1.11
C GLY A 9 -7.41 -1.54 -0.22
N ILE A 10 -8.73 -1.69 -0.20
CA ILE A 10 -9.53 -1.85 -1.43
C ILE A 10 -9.38 -0.64 -2.35
N THR A 11 -9.40 0.57 -1.80
CA THR A 11 -9.19 1.80 -2.58
C THR A 11 -7.80 1.84 -3.20
N LEU A 12 -6.76 1.49 -2.43
CA LEU A 12 -5.38 1.43 -2.93
C LEU A 12 -5.23 0.43 -4.08
N LEU A 13 -5.83 -0.76 -3.98
CA LEU A 13 -5.84 -1.75 -5.06
C LEU A 13 -6.49 -1.23 -6.34
N ARG A 14 -7.53 -0.41 -6.23
CA ARG A 14 -8.17 0.20 -7.39
C ARG A 14 -7.32 1.31 -8.01
N LEU A 15 -6.67 2.12 -7.17
CA LEU A 15 -5.90 3.28 -7.60
C LEU A 15 -4.51 2.91 -8.13
N VAL A 16 -3.88 1.83 -7.66
CA VAL A 16 -2.49 1.46 -8.02
C VAL A 16 -2.27 1.30 -9.53
N HIS A 17 -3.32 0.96 -10.29
CA HIS A 17 -3.24 0.86 -11.75
C HIS A 17 -3.22 2.21 -12.48
N SER A 18 -3.59 3.29 -11.78
CA SER A 18 -3.71 4.65 -12.33
C SER A 18 -2.53 5.55 -11.95
N TYR A 19 -1.70 5.13 -10.99
CA TYR A 19 -0.58 5.93 -10.48
C TYR A 19 0.69 5.09 -10.49
N ALA A 20 1.73 5.59 -11.17
CA ALA A 20 3.05 4.97 -11.18
C ALA A 20 3.92 5.40 -9.98
N ASP A 21 3.57 6.52 -9.35
CA ASP A 21 4.31 7.11 -8.24
C ASP A 21 3.58 6.89 -6.90
N ALA A 22 4.35 6.54 -5.86
CA ALA A 22 3.81 6.23 -4.53
C ALA A 22 3.29 7.46 -3.78
N GLU A 23 3.85 8.65 -4.02
CA GLU A 23 3.37 9.90 -3.44
C GLU A 23 2.05 10.33 -4.06
N GLU A 24 1.90 10.20 -5.38
CA GLU A 24 0.63 10.45 -6.09
C GLU A 24 -0.45 9.47 -5.65
N LEU A 25 -0.12 8.17 -5.54
CA LEU A 25 -1.03 7.17 -5.01
C LEU A 25 -1.47 7.49 -3.57
N PHE A 26 -0.53 7.93 -2.72
CA PHE A 26 -0.83 8.33 -1.35
C PHE A 26 -1.76 9.56 -1.30
N LYS A 27 -1.53 10.57 -2.16
CA LYS A 27 -2.41 11.75 -2.28
C LYS A 27 -3.81 11.34 -2.73
N ALA A 28 -3.92 10.45 -3.72
CA ALA A 28 -5.19 9.94 -4.21
C ALA A 28 -5.96 9.15 -3.13
N ALA A 29 -5.27 8.29 -2.38
CA ALA A 29 -5.87 7.57 -1.25
C ALA A 29 -6.34 8.52 -0.14
N ARG A 30 -5.57 9.57 0.16
CA ARG A 30 -5.95 10.60 1.12
C ARG A 30 -7.12 11.47 0.65
N HIS A 31 -7.25 11.70 -0.65
CA HIS A 31 -8.41 12.37 -1.22
C HIS A 31 -9.68 11.51 -1.09
N ALA A 32 -9.57 10.20 -1.34
CA ALA A 32 -10.68 9.26 -1.17
C ALA A 32 -11.05 9.04 0.31
N HIS A 33 -10.07 9.15 1.22
CA HIS A 33 -10.22 8.93 2.65
C HIS A 33 -9.72 10.16 3.45
N PRO A 34 -10.44 11.28 3.45
CA PRO A 34 -9.95 12.56 4.00
C PRO A 34 -9.71 12.53 5.51
N ASN A 35 -10.36 11.61 6.22
CA ASN A 35 -10.21 11.44 7.67
C ASN A 35 -9.13 10.41 8.05
N ALA A 36 -8.56 9.68 7.09
CA ALA A 36 -7.53 8.68 7.36
C ALA A 36 -6.20 9.35 7.72
N LYS A 37 -5.54 8.87 8.78
CA LYS A 37 -4.18 9.34 9.10
C LYS A 37 -3.19 8.70 8.15
N LYS A 38 -2.04 9.35 7.95
CA LYS A 38 -0.93 8.81 7.14
C LYS A 38 -0.59 7.37 7.52
N LYS A 39 -0.52 7.08 8.82
CA LYS A 39 -0.23 5.74 9.34
C LYS A 39 -1.27 4.69 8.91
N ASP A 40 -2.54 5.06 8.80
CA ASP A 40 -3.61 4.13 8.47
C ASP A 40 -3.53 3.75 6.98
N ILE A 41 -3.21 4.72 6.12
CA ILE A 41 -3.00 4.50 4.68
C ILE A 41 -1.75 3.65 4.44
N VAL A 42 -0.64 3.94 5.13
CA VAL A 42 0.60 3.15 5.00
C VAL A 42 0.38 1.72 5.50
N LEU A 43 -0.30 1.55 6.63
CA LEU A 43 -0.61 0.22 7.17
C LEU A 43 -1.53 -0.57 6.22
N ALA A 44 -2.53 0.08 5.63
CA ALA A 44 -3.38 -0.53 4.62
C ALA A 44 -2.60 -0.95 3.36
N ALA A 45 -1.69 -0.09 2.88
CA ALA A 45 -0.84 -0.40 1.73
C ALA A 45 0.07 -1.60 2.00
N LEU A 46 0.69 -1.65 3.19
CA LEU A 46 1.52 -2.78 3.60
C LEU A 46 0.70 -4.08 3.70
N GLY A 47 -0.50 -4.01 4.29
CA GLY A 47 -1.42 -5.15 4.36
C GLY A 47 -1.74 -5.70 2.96
N VAL A 48 -2.10 -4.82 2.03
CA VAL A 48 -2.36 -5.19 0.63
C VAL A 48 -1.14 -5.87 -0.02
N MET A 49 0.06 -5.34 0.18
CA MET A 49 1.28 -5.92 -0.40
C MET A 49 1.57 -7.31 0.17
N ILE A 50 1.32 -7.53 1.46
CA ILE A 50 1.46 -8.83 2.11
C ILE A 50 0.42 -9.81 1.55
N ASP A 51 -0.86 -9.43 1.51
CA ASP A 51 -1.95 -10.26 0.99
C ASP A 51 -1.69 -10.67 -0.47
N GLN A 52 -1.20 -9.75 -1.30
CA GLN A 52 -0.81 -10.06 -2.68
C GLN A 52 0.38 -11.02 -2.74
N SER A 53 1.36 -10.89 -1.83
CA SER A 53 2.54 -11.74 -1.79
C SER A 53 2.26 -13.19 -1.37
N GLU A 54 1.14 -13.46 -0.69
CA GLU A 54 0.74 -14.82 -0.31
C GLU A 54 0.21 -15.63 -1.50
N THR A 55 -0.31 -14.95 -2.53
CA THR A 55 -0.99 -15.59 -3.66
C THR A 55 -0.28 -15.39 -5.00
N ASP A 56 0.57 -14.37 -5.13
CA ASP A 56 1.35 -14.07 -6.34
C ASP A 56 2.87 -14.15 -6.08
N GLN A 57 3.51 -15.16 -6.68
CA GLN A 57 4.95 -15.40 -6.56
C GLN A 57 5.79 -14.21 -7.08
N ALA A 58 5.30 -13.46 -8.09
CA ALA A 58 5.98 -12.27 -8.58
C ALA A 58 5.91 -11.13 -7.55
N ALA A 59 4.78 -10.96 -6.87
CA ALA A 59 4.62 -10.04 -5.75
C ALA A 59 5.51 -10.44 -4.56
N THR A 60 5.60 -11.74 -4.23
CA THR A 60 6.53 -12.25 -3.20
C THR A 60 7.98 -11.84 -3.47
N LYS A 61 8.45 -12.02 -4.71
CA LYS A 61 9.84 -11.67 -5.09
C LYS A 61 10.09 -10.17 -4.96
N LYS A 62 9.13 -9.33 -5.38
CA LYS A 62 9.23 -7.87 -5.27
C LYS A 62 9.28 -7.41 -3.82
N LEU A 63 8.38 -7.91 -2.98
CA LEU A 63 8.35 -7.58 -1.54
C LEU A 63 9.65 -8.03 -0.85
N HIS A 64 10.14 -9.23 -1.18
CA HIS A 64 11.42 -9.71 -0.67
C HIS A 64 12.59 -8.82 -1.11
N ALA A 65 12.67 -8.43 -2.38
CA ALA A 65 13.72 -7.54 -2.89
C ALA A 65 13.73 -6.19 -2.16
N LEU A 66 12.56 -5.57 -1.99
CA LEU A 66 12.40 -4.33 -1.22
C LEU A 66 12.89 -4.47 0.23
N ALA A 67 12.54 -5.58 0.89
CA ALA A 67 12.97 -5.85 2.26
C ALA A 67 14.49 -6.04 2.37
N ILE A 68 15.14 -6.66 1.37
CA ILE A 68 16.59 -6.83 1.32
C ILE A 68 17.30 -5.49 1.06
N GLU A 69 16.80 -4.69 0.13
CA GLU A 69 17.34 -3.36 -0.20
C GLU A 69 17.35 -2.44 1.02
N GLN A 70 16.22 -2.30 1.72
CA GLN A 70 16.13 -1.43 2.89
C GLN A 70 16.88 -1.97 4.12
N ARG A 71 17.13 -3.28 4.20
CA ARG A 71 17.94 -3.86 5.29
C ARG A 71 19.40 -3.40 5.24
N GLY A 72 19.91 -3.00 4.07
CA GLY A 72 21.27 -2.47 3.90
C GLY A 72 21.39 -0.97 4.19
N GLU A 73 20.28 -0.27 4.40
CA GLU A 73 20.23 1.18 4.64
C GLU A 73 19.97 1.56 6.10
N LEU A 74 19.99 0.58 7.02
CA LEU A 74 19.83 0.75 8.48
C LEU A 74 21.16 0.84 9.23
#